data_AF-A0A958AED1-F1
#
_entry.id   AF-A0A958AED1-F1
#
_cell.length_a   1.000
_cell.length_b   1.000
_cell.length_c   1.000
_cell.angle_alpha   90.00
_cell.angle_beta   90.00
_cell.angle_gamma   90.00
#
_symmetry.space_group_name_H-M   'P 1'
#
loop_
_entity.id
_entity.type
_entity.pdbx_description
1 polymer ?
#
loop_
_entity_poly.entity_id
_entity_poly.type
_entity_poly.pdbx_seq_one_letter_code
_entity_poly.pdbx_strand_id
1 'polypeptide(L)'
;GGFPFTLDFLKAGNWGGYNYSYAGNVAAWGGPSVSPFDPTFERYKVSRLEISSTWMDHWLTYFEQNPQEYYISDGDPNRLTAPRLEIAAEN
;
A
#
# COMPACT_ATOMS: atom_id res chain seq x y z
N GLY A 1 -3.06 14.04 -11.14
CA GLY A 1 -3.98 12.88 -11.10
C GLY A 1 -4.27 12.55 -9.65
N GLY A 2 -5.44 12.01 -9.34
CA GLY A 2 -5.83 11.66 -7.96
C GLY A 2 -6.83 10.51 -7.95
N PHE A 3 -7.05 9.91 -6.79
CA PHE A 3 -8.10 8.91 -6.64
C PHE A 3 -9.47 9.55 -6.89
N PRO A 4 -10.41 8.84 -7.54
CA PRO A 4 -11.81 9.27 -7.66
C PRO A 4 -12.41 9.61 -6.29
N PHE A 5 -13.37 10.54 -6.29
CA PHE A 5 -14.06 10.97 -5.07
C PHE A 5 -14.85 9.84 -4.39
N THR A 6 -15.29 8.85 -5.16
CA THR A 6 -16.01 7.69 -4.63
C THR A 6 -15.22 6.40 -4.84
N LEU A 7 -15.25 5.55 -3.82
CA LEU A 7 -14.56 4.26 -3.84
C LEU A 7 -15.25 3.27 -4.79
N ASP A 8 -16.53 3.48 -5.11
CA ASP A 8 -17.33 2.54 -5.90
C ASP A 8 -16.78 2.35 -7.31
N PHE A 9 -16.30 3.43 -7.93
CA PHE A 9 -15.64 3.36 -9.24
C PHE A 9 -14.36 2.50 -9.21
N LEU A 10 -13.70 2.45 -8.06
CA LEU A 10 -12.49 1.65 -7.86
C LEU A 10 -12.82 0.19 -7.52
N LYS A 11 -14.05 -0.15 -7.15
CA LYS A 11 -14.38 -1.51 -6.71
C LYS A 11 -14.85 -2.41 -7.83
N ALA A 12 -15.66 -1.88 -8.75
CA ALA A 12 -16.36 -2.69 -9.73
C ALA A 12 -16.78 -1.88 -10.96
N GLY A 13 -17.17 -2.57 -12.02
CA GLY A 13 -17.74 -1.95 -13.20
C GLY A 13 -18.43 -2.95 -14.11
N ASN A 14 -18.98 -2.42 -15.21
CA ASN A 14 -19.56 -3.20 -16.30
C ASN A 14 -18.89 -2.80 -17.61
N TRP A 15 -18.52 -3.78 -18.43
CA TRP A 15 -18.04 -3.54 -19.78
C TRP A 15 -18.57 -4.61 -20.73
N GLY A 16 -19.22 -4.20 -21.82
CA GLY A 16 -19.75 -5.12 -22.82
C GLY A 16 -20.75 -6.14 -22.25
N GLY A 17 -21.51 -5.78 -21.21
CA GLY A 17 -22.45 -6.68 -20.53
C GLY A 17 -21.83 -7.57 -19.45
N TYR A 18 -20.50 -7.57 -19.27
CA TYR A 18 -19.83 -8.32 -18.23
C TYR A 18 -19.57 -7.44 -17.01
N ASN A 19 -19.96 -7.95 -15.83
CA ASN A 19 -19.62 -7.33 -14.55
C ASN A 19 -18.24 -7.81 -14.10
N TYR A 20 -17.46 -6.90 -13.53
CA TYR A 20 -16.18 -7.22 -12.91
C TYR A 20 -16.02 -6.50 -11.58
N SER A 21 -15.17 -7.06 -10.72
CA SER A 21 -14.77 -6.46 -9.44
C SER A 21 -13.25 -6.53 -9.29
N TYR A 22 -12.64 -5.50 -8.73
CA TYR A 22 -11.22 -5.46 -8.47
C TYR A 22 -10.88 -6.02 -7.08
N ALA A 23 -9.76 -6.71 -6.98
CA ALA A 23 -9.21 -7.12 -5.69
C ALA A 23 -8.46 -5.97 -4.97
N GLY A 24 -8.23 -4.86 -5.65
CA GLY A 24 -7.49 -3.70 -5.17
C GLY A 24 -7.12 -2.82 -6.35
N ASN A 25 -6.64 -1.60 -6.09
CA ASN A 25 -6.12 -0.73 -7.13
C ASN A 25 -4.80 -0.11 -6.73
N VAL A 26 -4.01 0.17 -7.76
CA VAL A 26 -2.71 0.80 -7.66
C VAL A 26 -2.74 2.14 -8.39
N ALA A 27 -2.51 3.23 -7.68
CA ALA A 27 -2.38 4.56 -8.27
C ALA A 27 -1.18 4.62 -9.20
N ALA A 28 -1.25 5.49 -10.21
CA ALA A 28 -0.18 5.59 -11.18
C ALA A 28 1.17 6.00 -10.55
N TRP A 29 1.13 6.77 -9.46
CA TRP A 29 2.26 7.33 -8.70
C TRP A 29 1.77 7.65 -7.27
N GLY A 30 2.67 7.90 -6.32
CA GLY A 30 2.29 8.33 -4.96
C GLY A 30 3.26 7.98 -3.83
N GLY A 31 4.35 7.23 -4.13
CA GLY A 31 5.34 6.86 -3.12
C GLY A 31 4.99 5.55 -2.39
N PRO A 32 5.66 5.26 -1.25
CA PRO A 32 5.39 4.10 -0.43
C PRO A 32 3.93 4.03 0.02
N SER A 33 3.43 2.81 0.23
CA SER A 33 2.09 2.57 0.79
C SER A 33 2.21 1.96 2.18
N VAL A 34 1.20 2.20 3.02
CA VAL A 34 1.08 1.50 4.30
C VAL A 34 0.94 -0.01 4.07
N SER A 35 1.41 -0.78 5.05
CA SER A 35 1.34 -2.24 5.03
C SER A 35 -0.12 -2.73 4.94
N PRO A 36 -0.42 -3.84 4.23
CA PRO A 36 -1.74 -4.47 4.26
C PRO A 36 -2.24 -4.88 5.65
N PHE A 37 -1.35 -4.91 6.65
CA PHE A 37 -1.66 -5.20 8.05
C PHE A 37 -1.92 -3.95 8.89
N ASP A 38 -1.69 -2.75 8.34
CA ASP A 38 -2.01 -1.50 9.02
C ASP A 38 -3.53 -1.27 8.98
N PRO A 39 -4.18 -0.88 10.09
CA PRO A 39 -5.62 -0.61 10.12
C PRO A 39 -6.08 0.50 9.16
N THR A 40 -5.17 1.38 8.75
CA THR A 40 -5.43 2.48 7.80
C THR A 40 -5.26 2.06 6.34
N PHE A 41 -4.87 0.81 6.07
CA PHE A 41 -4.69 0.31 4.72
C PHE A 41 -6.00 0.29 3.94
N GLU A 42 -6.01 1.01 2.82
CA GLU A 42 -7.09 1.02 1.86
C GLU A 42 -6.63 0.30 0.58
N ARG A 43 -7.08 -0.95 0.40
CA ARG A 43 -6.71 -1.83 -0.73
C ARG A 43 -7.02 -1.23 -2.11
N TYR A 44 -7.96 -0.29 -2.19
CA TYR A 44 -8.30 0.39 -3.42
C TYR A 44 -7.52 1.70 -3.62
N LYS A 45 -6.64 2.08 -2.69
CA LYS A 45 -5.82 3.29 -2.74
C LYS A 45 -4.33 3.02 -2.52
N VAL A 46 -3.81 1.94 -3.09
CA VAL A 46 -2.38 1.61 -2.98
C VAL A 46 -1.57 2.55 -3.89
N SER A 47 -0.64 3.31 -3.33
CA SER A 47 0.33 4.12 -4.10
C SER A 47 1.39 3.25 -4.75
N ARG A 48 1.82 3.61 -5.97
CA ARG A 48 3.01 3.02 -6.60
C ARG A 48 4.23 3.88 -6.37
N LEU A 49 5.33 3.21 -6.03
CA LEU A 49 6.68 3.75 -6.10
C LEU A 49 7.13 3.75 -7.57
N GLU A 50 7.53 4.92 -8.05
CA GLU A 50 8.25 5.02 -9.30
C GLU A 50 9.71 4.64 -9.07
N ILE A 51 10.22 3.72 -9.89
CA ILE A 51 11.62 3.31 -9.83
C ILE A 51 12.36 3.98 -10.98
N SER A 52 13.00 5.10 -10.65
CA SER A 52 14.07 5.74 -11.43
C SER A 52 15.31 5.87 -10.54
N SER A 53 16.48 6.17 -11.09
CA SER A 53 17.70 6.32 -10.27
C SER A 53 17.51 7.36 -9.16
N THR A 54 16.97 8.53 -9.50
CA THR A 54 16.71 9.61 -8.53
C THR A 54 15.75 9.21 -7.43
N TRP A 55 14.64 8.54 -7.78
CA TRP A 55 13.64 8.14 -6.79
C TRP A 55 14.11 6.95 -5.95
N MET A 56 14.88 6.02 -6.53
CA MET A 56 15.47 4.92 -5.80
C MET A 56 16.42 5.44 -4.71
N ASP A 57 17.37 6.31 -5.07
CA ASP A 57 18.33 6.87 -4.13
C ASP A 57 17.63 7.66 -3.01
N HIS A 58 16.59 8.42 -3.37
CA HIS A 58 15.76 9.14 -2.41
C HIS A 58 15.10 8.19 -1.40
N TRP A 59 14.38 7.17 -1.85
CA TRP A 59 13.63 6.29 -0.95
C TRP A 59 14.55 5.40 -0.11
N LEU A 60 15.67 4.93 -0.67
CA LEU A 60 16.68 4.20 0.10
C LEU A 60 17.25 5.07 1.22
N THR A 61 17.69 6.30 0.90
CA THR A 61 18.21 7.25 1.90
C THR A 61 17.16 7.59 2.95
N TYR A 62 15.90 7.82 2.54
CA TYR A 62 14.80 8.11 3.46
C TYR A 62 14.58 6.97 4.44
N PHE A 63 14.52 5.73 3.97
CA PHE A 63 14.30 4.58 4.83
C PHE A 63 15.52 4.27 5.71
N GLU A 64 16.75 4.42 5.22
CA GLU A 64 17.94 4.34 6.08
C GLU A 64 17.88 5.31 7.28
N GLN A 65 17.30 6.50 7.08
CA GLN A 65 17.11 7.50 8.14
C GLN A 65 15.85 7.27 8.99
N ASN A 66 14.88 6.48 8.50
CA ASN A 66 13.60 6.21 9.14
C ASN A 66 13.31 4.69 9.24
N PRO A 67 14.14 3.92 9.97
CA PRO A 67 14.02 2.47 10.06
C PRO A 67 12.70 1.97 10.67
N GLN A 68 12.00 2.82 11.42
CA GLN A 68 10.68 2.51 11.99
C GLN A 68 9.54 2.51 10.96
N GLU A 69 9.75 3.04 9.75
CA GLU A 69 8.70 3.23 8.73
C GLU A 69 8.63 2.11 7.69
N TYR A 70 9.53 1.13 7.76
CA TYR A 70 9.50 -0.04 6.90
C TYR A 70 9.79 -1.33 7.68
N TYR A 71 9.33 -2.44 7.13
CA TYR A 71 9.58 -3.77 7.66
C TYR A 71 10.35 -4.57 6.64
N ILE A 72 11.41 -5.23 7.08
CA ILE A 72 12.11 -6.21 6.26
C ILE A 72 11.35 -7.52 6.43
N SER A 73 10.77 -8.02 5.33
CA SER A 73 10.24 -9.38 5.30
C SER A 73 11.39 -10.36 5.57
N ASP A 74 11.14 -11.38 6.40
CA ASP A 74 12.08 -12.45 6.67
C ASP A 74 12.28 -13.40 5.47
N GLY A 75 11.60 -13.15 4.35
CA GLY A 75 11.85 -13.78 3.06
C GLY A 75 11.38 -15.23 2.96
N ASP A 76 10.76 -15.76 4.02
CA ASP A 76 10.14 -17.09 4.02
C ASP A 76 8.70 -16.98 3.51
N PRO A 77 8.35 -17.53 2.34
CA PRO A 77 6.99 -17.47 1.79
C PRO A 77 5.96 -18.20 2.65
N ASN A 78 6.37 -19.04 3.59
CA ASN A 78 5.49 -19.73 4.54
C ASN A 78 5.30 -18.96 5.85
N ARG A 79 5.93 -17.78 5.98
CA ARG A 79 5.91 -16.97 7.20
C ARG A 79 5.46 -15.56 6.89
N LEU A 80 4.40 -15.14 7.56
CA LEU A 80 3.89 -13.77 7.50
C LEU A 80 4.42 -13.01 8.71
N THR A 81 5.40 -12.14 8.49
CA THR A 81 5.87 -11.19 9.51
C THR A 81 5.00 -9.94 9.43
N ALA A 82 4.21 -9.70 10.48
CA ALA A 82 3.38 -8.51 10.63
C ALA A 82 3.73 -7.75 11.92
N PRO A 83 3.55 -6.43 11.97
CA PRO A 83 3.77 -5.65 13.19
C PRO A 83 2.83 -6.14 14.30
N ARG A 84 3.32 -6.16 15.55
CA ARG A 84 2.43 -6.38 16.70
C ARG A 84 1.50 -5.16 16.80
N LEU A 85 0.20 -5.38 16.73
CA LEU A 85 -0.78 -4.33 17.02
C LEU A 85 -0.63 -3.96 18.51
N GLU A 86 -0.08 -2.79 18.81
CA GLU A 86 -0.16 -2.23 20.16
C GLU A 86 -1.62 -1.82 20.40
N ILE A 87 -2.34 -2.60 21.21
CA ILE A 87 -3.61 -2.15 21.77
C ILE A 87 -3.21 -1.11 22.81
N ALA A 88 -3.57 0.16 22.55
CA ALA A 88 -3.40 1.23 23.53
C ALA A 88 -4.06 0.77 24.84
N ALA A 89 -3.27 0.64 25.90
CA ALA A 89 -3.79 0.33 27.22
C ALA A 89 -4.74 1.47 27.62
N GLU A 90 -6.03 1.15 27.72
CA GLU A 90 -7.02 2.02 28.35
C GLU A 90 -6.62 2.17 29.83
N ASN A 91 -6.36 3.42 30.25
CA ASN A 91 -6.25 3.82 31.65
C ASN A 91 -7.64 4.07 32.23
#